data_AF-A0A3D5BAS6-F1
#
_entry.id   AF-A0A3D5BAS6-F1
#
_cell.length_a   1.000
_cell.length_b   1.000
_cell.length_c   1.000
_cell.angle_alpha   90.00
_cell.angle_beta   90.00
_cell.angle_gamma   90.00
#
_symmetry.space_group_name_H-M   'P 1'
#
loop_
_entity.id
_entity.type
_entity.pdbx_description
1 polymer ?
#
loop_
_entity_poly.entity_id
_entity_poly.type
_entity_poly.pdbx_seq_one_letter_code
_entity_poly.pdbx_strand_id
1 'polypeptide(L)'
;MEEIIFPNQIRLQRKRKGVSMQALADHLGVSLSAISKIEKGYRRLNQEQLISVAELTDCSLQDLYVNEQNSKEEVVQAWRREQERRNRINVDAGLKILGAALRRLRTDRDLTLIEVAENADMTLSVYHRIEMGQREVSDKEFKNIAKALSLDPEVLKKEVQNLNDAGALNEIMEKTDAKYKSLATPKGSHVSMYGVYTGEMPMIKVYGVAGKDGNIFIDFDDEEAKEVVCPFQLMNKRDAYGINLCTRRLGSLLPNRAILFADPQDVVSVGDIALYYTSDNEAMLLSIREDDHGQFYGLRFNPDEKVKISSEDLTKLHKIVSINL
;
A
#
# COMPACT_ATOMS: atom_id res chain seq x y z
N MET A 1 -15.70 17.20 -8.70
CA MET A 1 -15.41 17.46 -7.26
C MET A 1 -14.05 16.82 -6.90
N GLU A 2 -13.34 17.23 -5.83
CA GLU A 2 -11.93 16.84 -5.55
C GLU A 2 -11.81 15.60 -4.62
N GLU A 3 -10.78 14.75 -4.82
CA GLU A 3 -10.45 13.55 -4.02
C GLU A 3 -9.83 13.91 -2.65
N ILE A 4 -10.04 13.07 -1.63
CA ILE A 4 -9.39 13.20 -0.32
C ILE A 4 -7.93 12.73 -0.43
N ILE A 5 -7.00 13.68 -0.46
CA ILE A 5 -5.55 13.46 -0.53
C ILE A 5 -4.83 13.51 0.83
N PHE A 6 -5.57 13.90 1.88
CA PHE A 6 -5.07 14.04 3.26
C PHE A 6 -6.15 13.73 4.30
N PRO A 7 -6.34 12.44 4.66
CA PRO A 7 -7.20 12.07 5.79
C PRO A 7 -6.69 12.73 7.08
N ASN A 8 -7.55 13.48 7.75
CA ASN A 8 -7.15 14.26 8.92
C ASN A 8 -8.26 14.40 9.97
N GLN A 9 -7.87 14.78 11.18
CA GLN A 9 -8.75 15.03 12.32
C GLN A 9 -8.84 16.51 12.68
N ILE A 10 -8.43 17.41 11.79
CA ILE A 10 -8.30 18.86 12.06
C ILE A 10 -9.64 19.44 12.48
N ARG A 11 -10.73 19.05 11.80
CA ARG A 11 -12.09 19.49 12.16
C ARG A 11 -12.48 19.08 13.58
N LEU A 12 -12.08 17.89 14.01
CA LEU A 12 -12.37 17.37 15.35
C LEU A 12 -11.58 18.15 16.41
N GLN A 13 -10.27 18.30 16.21
CA GLN A 13 -9.40 19.02 17.15
C GLN A 13 -9.80 20.49 17.29
N ARG A 14 -10.10 21.14 16.16
CA ARG A 14 -10.58 22.52 16.14
C ARG A 14 -11.87 22.70 16.94
N LYS A 15 -12.86 21.80 16.75
CA LYS A 15 -14.12 21.83 17.51
C LYS A 15 -13.91 21.57 18.99
N ARG A 16 -13.01 20.65 19.36
CA ARG A 16 -12.68 20.33 20.76
C ARG A 16 -12.15 21.55 21.53
N LYS A 17 -11.37 22.41 20.85
CA LYS A 17 -10.83 23.66 21.42
C LYS A 17 -11.73 24.88 21.22
N GLY A 18 -12.89 24.72 20.56
CA GLY A 18 -13.83 25.83 20.34
C GLY A 18 -13.39 26.85 19.29
N VAL A 19 -12.44 26.51 18.42
CA VAL A 19 -11.90 27.42 17.39
C VAL A 19 -12.83 27.45 16.16
N SER A 20 -13.11 28.62 15.61
CA SER A 20 -13.93 28.77 14.39
C SER A 20 -13.10 28.47 13.13
N MET A 21 -13.75 28.10 12.02
CA MET A 21 -13.04 27.92 10.74
C MET A 21 -12.37 29.21 10.27
N GLN A 22 -12.97 30.36 10.57
CA GLN A 22 -12.41 31.67 10.22
C GLN A 22 -11.16 31.97 11.04
N ALA A 23 -11.17 31.72 12.35
CA ALA A 23 -10.01 31.91 13.21
C ALA A 23 -8.83 31.02 12.77
N LEU A 24 -9.10 29.78 12.36
CA LEU A 24 -8.08 28.89 11.80
C LEU A 24 -7.57 29.39 10.42
N ALA A 25 -8.45 29.95 9.60
CA ALA A 25 -8.11 30.52 8.30
C ALA A 25 -7.17 31.74 8.45
N ASP A 26 -7.52 32.65 9.36
CA ASP A 26 -6.77 33.85 9.65
C ASP A 26 -5.38 33.50 10.23
N HIS A 27 -5.31 32.50 11.12
CA HIS A 27 -4.05 32.02 11.70
C HIS A 27 -3.12 31.34 10.69
N LEU A 28 -3.68 30.64 9.71
CA LEU A 28 -2.92 29.98 8.65
C LEU A 28 -2.64 30.88 7.43
N GLY A 29 -3.18 32.11 7.41
CA GLY A 29 -3.07 33.01 6.26
C GLY A 29 -3.71 32.45 5.00
N VAL A 30 -4.78 31.65 5.12
CA VAL A 30 -5.47 31.03 3.98
C VAL A 30 -6.95 31.41 3.96
N SER A 31 -7.62 31.24 2.83
CA SER A 31 -9.05 31.53 2.73
C SER A 31 -9.91 30.53 3.50
N LEU A 32 -11.11 30.94 3.92
CA LEU A 32 -12.10 30.05 4.56
C LEU A 32 -12.42 28.81 3.69
N SER A 33 -12.48 29.01 2.36
CA SER A 33 -12.65 27.92 1.39
C SER A 33 -11.48 26.95 1.42
N ALA A 34 -10.25 27.44 1.56
CA ALA A 34 -9.07 26.59 1.71
C ALA A 34 -9.13 25.75 2.99
N ILE A 35 -9.53 26.32 4.14
CA ILE A 35 -9.74 25.55 5.37
C ILE A 35 -10.82 24.49 5.20
N SER A 36 -11.93 24.81 4.53
CA SER A 36 -12.96 23.82 4.25
C SER A 36 -12.41 22.65 3.42
N LYS A 37 -11.55 22.91 2.43
CA LYS A 37 -10.88 21.87 1.64
C LYS A 37 -9.86 21.08 2.45
N ILE A 38 -9.12 21.74 3.34
CA ILE A 38 -8.15 21.12 4.25
C ILE A 38 -8.84 20.18 5.24
N GLU A 39 -9.87 20.64 5.94
CA GLU A 39 -10.63 19.83 6.92
C GLU A 39 -11.33 18.63 6.29
N LYS A 40 -11.73 18.76 5.03
CA LYS A 40 -12.32 17.66 4.26
C LYS A 40 -11.26 16.77 3.61
N GLY A 41 -9.99 17.15 3.71
CA GLY A 41 -8.83 16.40 3.22
C GLY A 41 -8.58 16.50 1.71
N TYR A 42 -9.22 17.44 0.99
CA TYR A 42 -8.96 17.70 -0.43
C TYR A 42 -7.68 18.48 -0.69
N ARG A 43 -7.11 19.08 0.36
CA ARG A 43 -5.89 19.87 0.28
C ARG A 43 -4.93 19.40 1.36
N ARG A 44 -3.71 19.04 0.94
CA ARG A 44 -2.60 18.77 1.86
C ARG A 44 -2.13 20.08 2.48
N LEU A 45 -1.77 19.98 3.76
CA LEU A 45 -1.02 21.01 4.47
C LEU A 45 0.47 20.71 4.29
N ASN A 46 1.29 21.76 4.23
CA ASN A 46 2.74 21.61 4.38
C ASN A 46 3.09 21.45 5.88
N GLN A 47 4.35 21.11 6.18
CA GLN A 47 4.79 20.83 7.54
C GLN A 47 4.65 22.05 8.47
N GLU A 48 4.95 23.25 7.98
CA GLU A 48 4.75 24.50 8.73
C GLU A 48 3.29 24.74 9.09
N GLN A 49 2.38 24.60 8.13
CA GLN A 49 0.95 24.75 8.40
C GLN A 49 0.42 23.67 9.36
N LEU A 50 0.96 22.45 9.32
CA LEU A 50 0.60 21.41 10.29
C LEU A 50 1.02 21.77 11.71
N ILE A 51 2.23 22.32 11.87
CA ILE A 51 2.73 22.82 13.16
C ILE A 51 1.83 23.95 13.66
N SER A 52 1.50 24.93 12.80
CA SER A 52 0.62 26.04 13.17
C SER A 52 -0.79 25.60 13.53
N VAL A 53 -1.33 24.56 12.87
CA VAL A 53 -2.61 23.95 13.28
C VAL A 53 -2.48 23.33 14.67
N ALA A 54 -1.42 22.56 14.91
CA ALA A 54 -1.20 21.85 16.17
C ALA A 54 -1.04 22.81 17.36
N GLU A 55 -0.30 23.91 17.17
CA GLU A 55 -0.14 25.00 18.14
C GLU A 55 -1.48 25.66 18.47
N LEU A 56 -2.27 26.03 17.45
CA LEU A 56 -3.57 26.69 17.67
C LEU A 56 -4.58 25.75 18.34
N THR A 57 -4.56 24.47 18.00
CA THR A 57 -5.46 23.48 18.59
C THR A 57 -4.88 22.77 19.82
N ASP A 58 -3.72 23.21 20.31
CA ASP A 58 -3.02 22.68 21.49
C ASP A 58 -3.12 21.14 21.57
N CYS A 59 -2.63 20.50 20.50
CA CYS A 59 -2.58 19.05 20.35
C CYS A 59 -1.25 18.61 19.74
N SER A 60 -0.91 17.32 19.86
CA SER A 60 0.27 16.77 19.20
C SER A 60 0.06 16.73 17.68
N LEU A 61 1.14 16.83 16.90
CA LEU A 61 1.09 16.62 15.45
C LEU A 61 0.45 15.27 15.09
N GLN A 62 0.68 14.23 15.90
CA GLN A 62 0.10 12.90 15.68
C GLN A 62 -1.42 12.89 15.77
N ASP A 63 -2.01 13.77 16.59
CA ASP A 63 -3.46 13.87 16.81
C ASP A 63 -4.21 14.49 15.62
N LEU A 64 -3.48 15.11 14.68
CA LEU A 64 -4.02 15.68 13.44
C LEU A 64 -4.20 14.63 12.35
N TYR A 65 -3.45 13.52 12.40
CA TYR A 65 -3.54 12.43 11.43
C TYR A 65 -4.64 11.44 11.80
N VAL A 66 -5.26 10.82 10.80
CA VAL A 66 -6.16 9.69 11.02
C VAL A 66 -5.33 8.42 11.04
N ASN A 67 -5.24 7.77 12.20
CA ASN A 67 -4.65 6.44 12.38
C ASN A 67 -5.75 5.44 12.74
N GLU A 68 -5.87 4.32 12.00
CA GLU A 68 -6.89 3.30 12.26
C GLU A 68 -6.80 2.68 13.67
N GLN A 69 -5.63 2.75 14.32
CA GLN A 69 -5.40 2.20 15.67
C GLN A 69 -5.76 3.17 16.81
N ASN A 70 -5.72 4.49 16.58
CA ASN A 70 -5.88 5.51 17.64
C ASN A 70 -7.08 6.45 17.42
N SER A 71 -7.74 6.38 16.27
CA SER A 71 -8.86 7.28 15.94
C SER A 71 -10.18 6.66 16.40
N LYS A 72 -11.10 7.49 16.92
CA LYS A 72 -12.45 7.04 17.28
C LYS A 72 -13.13 6.38 16.08
N GLU A 73 -13.71 5.21 16.29
CA GLU A 73 -14.35 4.39 15.25
C GLU A 73 -15.44 5.15 14.47
N GLU A 74 -16.14 6.07 15.13
CA GLU A 74 -17.11 6.99 14.50
C GLU A 74 -16.50 7.88 13.41
N VAL A 75 -15.25 8.34 13.58
CA VAL A 75 -14.55 9.21 12.62
C VAL A 75 -14.12 8.42 11.40
N VAL A 76 -13.64 7.20 11.60
CA VAL A 76 -13.28 6.26 10.52
C VAL A 76 -14.51 5.85 9.73
N GLN A 77 -15.63 5.56 10.41
CA GLN A 77 -16.88 5.17 9.78
C GLN A 77 -17.57 6.33 9.06
N ALA A 78 -17.53 7.56 9.60
CA ALA A 78 -18.02 8.75 8.90
C ALA A 78 -17.20 9.04 7.64
N TRP A 79 -15.88 8.78 7.69
CA TRP A 79 -14.99 8.92 6.54
C TRP A 79 -15.25 7.86 5.47
N ARG A 80 -15.37 6.57 5.85
CA ARG A 80 -15.73 5.48 4.94
C ARG A 80 -17.08 5.72 4.28
N ARG A 81 -18.10 6.12 5.05
CA ARG A 81 -19.42 6.48 4.50
C ARG A 81 -19.37 7.66 3.53
N GLU A 82 -18.56 8.68 3.81
CA GLU A 82 -18.42 9.83 2.91
C GLU A 82 -17.65 9.47 1.62
N GLN A 83 -16.67 8.58 1.69
CA GLN A 83 -16.00 8.00 0.52
C GLN A 83 -16.96 7.16 -0.33
N GLU A 84 -17.72 6.28 0.31
CA GLU A 84 -18.65 5.37 -0.36
C GLU A 84 -19.83 6.12 -1.00
N ARG A 85 -20.39 7.11 -0.30
CA ARG A 85 -21.42 8.01 -0.84
C ARG A 85 -20.96 8.71 -2.12
N ARG A 86 -19.68 9.12 -2.20
CA ARG A 86 -19.12 9.84 -3.35
C ARG A 86 -18.77 8.93 -4.51
N ASN A 87 -18.22 7.76 -4.24
CA ASN A 87 -18.03 6.74 -5.26
C ASN A 87 -19.36 6.40 -5.93
N ARG A 88 -20.44 6.28 -5.15
CA ARG A 88 -21.79 6.04 -5.67
C ARG A 88 -22.30 7.18 -6.57
N ILE A 89 -22.12 8.44 -6.16
CA ILE A 89 -22.52 9.61 -6.97
C ILE A 89 -21.75 9.70 -8.29
N ASN A 90 -20.46 9.37 -8.29
CA ASN A 90 -19.63 9.41 -9.50
C ASN A 90 -19.99 8.29 -10.51
N VAL A 91 -20.54 7.17 -10.03
CA VAL A 91 -21.06 6.09 -10.88
C VAL A 91 -22.37 6.53 -11.55
N ASP A 92 -23.32 7.06 -10.77
CA ASP A 92 -24.65 7.45 -11.28
C ASP A 92 -24.60 8.66 -12.24
N ALA A 93 -23.62 9.55 -12.10
CA ALA A 93 -23.47 10.74 -12.94
C ALA A 93 -22.73 10.48 -14.27
N GLY A 94 -22.33 9.24 -14.57
CA GLY A 94 -21.66 8.88 -15.84
C GLY A 94 -20.21 9.36 -15.97
N LEU A 95 -19.63 9.93 -14.92
CA LEU A 95 -18.23 10.39 -14.90
C LEU A 95 -17.25 9.23 -15.08
N LYS A 96 -17.57 8.06 -14.51
CA LYS A 96 -16.75 6.85 -14.66
C LYS A 96 -16.72 6.34 -16.10
N ILE A 97 -17.84 6.46 -16.81
CA ILE A 97 -17.98 6.10 -18.23
C ILE A 97 -17.11 7.04 -19.06
N LEU A 98 -17.21 8.36 -18.83
CA LEU A 98 -16.38 9.34 -19.52
C LEU A 98 -14.89 9.10 -19.27
N GLY A 99 -14.49 8.87 -18.01
CA GLY A 99 -13.10 8.60 -17.65
C GLY A 99 -12.55 7.34 -18.32
N ALA A 100 -13.31 6.24 -18.32
CA ALA A 100 -12.94 4.99 -18.98
C ALA A 100 -12.83 5.16 -20.51
N ALA A 101 -13.75 5.89 -21.12
CA ALA A 101 -13.71 6.19 -22.54
C ALA A 101 -12.49 7.03 -22.93
N LEU A 102 -12.18 8.08 -22.15
CA LEU A 102 -10.97 8.89 -22.37
C LEU A 102 -9.70 8.05 -22.24
N ARG A 103 -9.63 7.14 -21.25
CA ARG A 103 -8.50 6.22 -21.11
C ARG A 103 -8.32 5.33 -22.34
N ARG A 104 -9.42 4.76 -22.85
CA ARG A 104 -9.39 3.92 -24.03
C ARG A 104 -8.95 4.72 -25.26
N LEU A 105 -9.59 5.86 -25.52
CA LEU A 105 -9.27 6.72 -26.65
C LEU A 105 -7.85 7.25 -26.64
N ARG A 106 -7.29 7.47 -25.44
CA ARG A 106 -5.89 7.83 -25.26
C ARG A 106 -4.96 6.65 -25.56
N THR A 107 -5.29 5.45 -25.08
CA THR A 107 -4.50 4.22 -25.29
C THR A 107 -4.53 3.79 -26.76
N ASP A 108 -5.68 3.89 -27.42
CA ASP A 108 -5.84 3.59 -28.86
C ASP A 108 -5.05 4.55 -29.76
N ARG A 109 -4.60 5.69 -29.21
CA ARG A 109 -3.77 6.69 -29.88
C ARG A 109 -2.32 6.71 -29.39
N ASP A 110 -1.93 5.76 -28.54
CA ASP A 110 -0.60 5.66 -27.94
C ASP A 110 -0.13 6.93 -27.21
N LEU A 111 -1.08 7.71 -26.67
CA LEU A 111 -0.78 8.95 -25.95
C LEU A 111 -0.58 8.68 -24.44
N THR A 112 0.37 9.38 -23.83
CA THR A 112 0.58 9.36 -22.38
C THR A 112 -0.35 10.32 -21.66
N LEU A 113 -0.54 10.12 -20.34
CA LEU A 113 -1.31 11.03 -19.49
C LEU A 113 -0.74 12.46 -19.51
N ILE A 114 0.58 12.59 -19.64
CA ILE A 114 1.28 13.87 -19.63
C ILE A 114 0.99 14.61 -20.94
N GLU A 115 1.14 13.94 -22.08
CA GLU A 115 0.92 14.54 -23.39
C GLU A 115 -0.51 15.05 -23.57
N VAL A 116 -1.52 14.29 -23.14
CA VAL A 116 -2.92 14.77 -23.23
C VAL A 116 -3.16 15.93 -22.27
N ALA A 117 -2.58 15.92 -21.07
CA ALA A 117 -2.73 17.01 -20.12
C ALA A 117 -2.12 18.32 -20.64
N GLU A 118 -0.90 18.26 -21.18
CA GLU A 118 -0.21 19.39 -21.77
C GLU A 118 -0.96 19.93 -22.99
N ASN A 119 -1.39 19.05 -23.90
CA ASN A 119 -2.16 19.45 -25.08
C ASN A 119 -3.54 20.02 -24.75
N ALA A 120 -4.11 19.65 -23.60
CA ALA A 120 -5.41 20.15 -23.13
C ALA A 120 -5.31 21.38 -22.21
N ASP A 121 -4.11 21.97 -22.06
CA ASP A 121 -3.83 23.13 -21.20
C ASP A 121 -4.27 22.90 -19.74
N MET A 122 -3.91 21.73 -19.19
CA MET A 122 -4.20 21.38 -17.80
C MET A 122 -3.04 20.62 -17.16
N THR A 123 -2.98 20.69 -15.83
CA THR A 123 -1.97 19.91 -15.10
C THR A 123 -2.23 18.40 -15.20
N LEU A 124 -1.17 17.59 -15.19
CA LEU A 124 -1.25 16.13 -15.13
C LEU A 124 -2.24 15.63 -14.07
N SER A 125 -2.20 16.23 -12.88
CA SER A 125 -3.08 15.87 -11.76
C SER A 125 -4.56 16.16 -12.05
N VAL A 126 -4.86 17.22 -12.81
CA VAL A 126 -6.23 17.54 -13.22
C VAL A 126 -6.73 16.54 -14.25
N TYR A 127 -5.95 16.30 -15.31
CA TYR A 127 -6.33 15.34 -16.36
C TYR A 127 -6.49 13.92 -15.82
N HIS A 128 -5.56 13.48 -14.97
CA HIS A 128 -5.61 12.17 -14.33
C HIS A 128 -6.90 11.96 -13.51
N ARG A 129 -7.33 12.96 -12.73
CA ARG A 129 -8.61 12.90 -11.99
C ARG A 129 -9.84 12.83 -12.89
N ILE A 130 -9.78 13.47 -14.06
CA ILE A 130 -10.84 13.40 -15.08
C ILE A 130 -10.90 11.98 -15.66
N GLU A 131 -9.76 11.42 -16.04
CA GLU A 131 -9.67 10.05 -16.58
C GLU A 131 -10.09 8.98 -15.54
N MET A 132 -9.93 9.26 -14.24
CA MET A 132 -10.42 8.40 -13.16
C MET A 132 -11.93 8.51 -12.89
N GLY A 133 -12.63 9.44 -13.55
CA GLY A 133 -14.05 9.72 -13.29
C GLY A 133 -14.30 10.29 -11.89
N GLN A 134 -13.28 10.92 -11.29
CA GLN A 134 -13.39 11.54 -9.96
C GLN A 134 -13.77 13.03 -10.04
N ARG A 135 -13.53 13.67 -11.19
CA ARG A 135 -13.76 15.09 -11.40
C ARG A 135 -14.63 15.34 -12.62
N GLU A 136 -15.61 16.21 -12.46
CA GLU A 136 -16.41 16.75 -13.56
C GLU A 136 -15.55 17.58 -14.51
N VAL A 137 -15.99 17.64 -15.76
CA VAL A 137 -15.32 18.37 -16.83
C VAL A 137 -16.23 19.50 -17.25
N SER A 138 -15.74 20.73 -17.21
CA SER A 138 -16.46 21.87 -17.78
C SER A 138 -16.49 21.80 -19.30
N ASP A 139 -17.45 22.46 -19.94
CA ASP A 139 -17.54 22.49 -21.41
C ASP A 139 -16.25 23.00 -22.08
N LYS A 140 -15.54 23.93 -21.43
CA LYS A 140 -14.25 24.43 -21.91
C LYS A 140 -13.17 23.37 -21.84
N GLU A 141 -13.04 22.68 -20.70
CA GLU A 141 -12.07 21.60 -20.52
C GLU A 141 -12.38 20.42 -21.44
N PHE A 142 -13.65 20.10 -21.68
CA PHE A 142 -14.05 19.04 -22.58
C PHE A 142 -13.62 19.33 -24.02
N LYS A 143 -13.80 20.58 -24.47
CA LYS A 143 -13.31 21.02 -25.78
C LYS A 143 -11.79 20.93 -25.90
N ASN A 144 -11.08 21.30 -24.84
CA ASN A 144 -9.62 21.21 -24.81
C ASN A 144 -9.14 19.75 -24.87
N ILE A 145 -9.78 18.85 -24.12
CA ILE A 145 -9.47 17.41 -24.13
C ILE A 145 -9.77 16.80 -25.51
N ALA A 146 -10.91 17.16 -26.12
CA ALA A 146 -11.24 16.71 -27.47
C ALA A 146 -10.15 17.13 -28.47
N LYS A 147 -9.74 18.41 -28.42
CA LYS A 147 -8.65 18.93 -29.24
C LYS A 147 -7.33 18.20 -29.00
N ALA A 148 -7.00 17.90 -27.74
CA ALA A 148 -5.79 17.15 -27.36
C ALA A 148 -5.79 15.71 -27.90
N LEU A 149 -6.97 15.10 -28.03
CA LEU A 149 -7.16 13.78 -28.65
C LEU A 149 -7.31 13.83 -30.17
N SER A 150 -7.12 15.01 -30.79
CA SER A 150 -7.35 15.25 -32.22
C SER A 150 -8.76 14.87 -32.68
N LEU A 151 -9.76 15.15 -31.84
CA LEU A 151 -11.17 14.89 -32.08
C LEU A 151 -12.00 16.17 -31.97
N ASP A 152 -13.09 16.22 -32.73
CA ASP A 152 -14.14 17.21 -32.50
C ASP A 152 -14.95 16.87 -31.23
N PRO A 153 -15.40 17.87 -30.45
CA PRO A 153 -16.17 17.63 -29.22
C PRO A 153 -17.42 16.78 -29.44
N GLU A 154 -18.10 16.94 -30.58
CA GLU A 154 -19.29 16.16 -30.93
C GLU A 154 -18.96 14.72 -31.34
N VAL A 155 -17.81 14.50 -31.96
CA VAL A 155 -17.31 13.15 -32.28
C VAL A 155 -16.90 12.44 -31.00
N LEU A 156 -16.21 13.14 -30.09
CA LEU A 156 -15.84 12.59 -28.79
C LEU A 156 -17.06 12.13 -28.00
N LYS A 157 -18.15 12.90 -27.96
CA LYS A 157 -19.40 12.50 -27.30
C LYS A 157 -20.00 11.23 -27.89
N LYS A 158 -20.09 11.16 -29.23
CA LYS A 158 -20.60 9.97 -29.93
C LYS A 158 -19.75 8.74 -29.64
N GLU A 159 -18.43 8.91 -29.62
CA GLU A 159 -17.52 7.80 -29.37
C GLU A 159 -17.63 7.29 -27.93
N VAL A 160 -17.77 8.19 -26.95
CA VAL A 160 -18.05 7.82 -25.55
C VAL A 160 -19.36 7.04 -25.45
N GLN A 161 -20.40 7.45 -26.18
CA GLN A 161 -21.69 6.76 -26.20
C GLN A 161 -21.60 5.39 -26.86
N ASN A 162 -20.95 5.28 -28.01
CA ASN A 162 -20.72 4.01 -28.72
C ASN A 162 -19.97 3.00 -27.85
N LEU A 163 -18.91 3.47 -27.16
CA LEU A 163 -18.10 2.63 -26.27
C LEU A 163 -18.90 2.17 -25.04
N ASN A 164 -19.80 3.02 -24.54
CA ASN A 164 -20.71 2.66 -23.46
C ASN A 164 -21.73 1.60 -23.89
N ASP A 165 -22.36 1.80 -25.04
CA ASP A 165 -23.37 0.88 -25.59
C ASP A 165 -22.76 -0.48 -25.98
N ALA A 166 -21.49 -0.50 -26.38
CA ALA A 166 -20.73 -1.72 -26.65
C ALA A 166 -20.33 -2.50 -25.38
N GLY A 167 -20.60 -1.98 -24.18
CA GLY A 167 -20.27 -2.62 -22.89
C GLY A 167 -18.76 -2.72 -22.57
N ALA A 168 -17.91 -2.27 -23.49
CA ALA A 168 -16.45 -2.43 -23.40
C ALA A 168 -15.78 -1.48 -22.39
N LEU A 169 -16.53 -0.55 -21.82
CA LEU A 169 -16.06 0.34 -20.76
C LEU A 169 -16.18 -0.29 -19.36
N ASN A 170 -17.06 -1.28 -19.18
CA ASN A 170 -17.29 -1.92 -17.88
C ASN A 170 -16.04 -2.65 -17.37
N GLU A 171 -15.37 -3.42 -18.23
CA GLU A 171 -14.12 -4.12 -17.88
C GLU A 171 -12.98 -3.15 -17.51
N ILE A 172 -12.93 -1.99 -18.16
CA ILE A 172 -11.92 -0.95 -17.92
C ILE A 172 -12.20 -0.27 -16.57
N MET A 173 -13.47 -0.03 -16.26
CA MET A 173 -13.91 0.52 -14.97
C MET A 173 -13.56 -0.43 -13.82
N GLU A 174 -13.83 -1.73 -13.96
CA GLU A 174 -13.49 -2.74 -12.95
C GLU A 174 -11.98 -2.86 -12.72
N LYS A 175 -11.18 -2.96 -13.80
CA LYS A 175 -9.71 -3.00 -13.70
C LYS A 175 -9.14 -1.74 -13.05
N THR A 176 -9.73 -0.59 -13.33
CA THR A 176 -9.33 0.69 -12.76
C THR A 176 -9.64 0.74 -11.26
N ASP A 177 -10.88 0.46 -10.87
CA ASP A 177 -11.27 0.50 -9.46
C ASP A 177 -10.55 -0.57 -8.62
N ALA A 178 -10.24 -1.74 -9.20
CA ALA A 178 -9.40 -2.76 -8.55
C ALA A 178 -7.95 -2.28 -8.33
N LYS A 179 -7.36 -1.62 -9.33
CA LYS A 179 -6.00 -1.04 -9.23
C LYS A 179 -5.93 0.11 -8.24
N TYR A 180 -6.99 0.90 -8.06
CA TYR A 180 -6.98 2.03 -7.13
C TYR A 180 -7.42 1.66 -5.71
N LYS A 181 -8.31 0.68 -5.53
CA LYS A 181 -8.56 0.07 -4.21
C LYS A 181 -7.26 -0.49 -3.61
N SER A 182 -6.35 -1.02 -4.43
CA SER A 182 -5.03 -1.48 -3.98
C SER A 182 -3.99 -0.36 -3.78
N LEU A 183 -4.24 0.87 -4.27
CA LEU A 183 -3.38 2.05 -4.10
C LEU A 183 -3.87 3.01 -2.98
N ALA A 184 -5.14 2.94 -2.58
CA ALA A 184 -5.74 3.76 -1.52
C ALA A 184 -5.43 3.28 -0.10
N THR A 185 -4.87 2.08 0.05
CA THR A 185 -4.19 1.65 1.28
C THR A 185 -2.87 2.42 1.41
N PRO A 186 -2.65 3.15 2.53
CA PRO A 186 -1.43 3.93 2.69
C PRO A 186 -0.20 3.03 2.60
N LYS A 187 0.75 3.44 1.76
CA LYS A 187 2.14 2.97 1.82
C LYS A 187 2.67 3.23 3.23
N GLY A 188 2.64 2.20 4.06
CA GLY A 188 2.87 2.26 5.50
C GLY A 188 2.30 1.05 6.22
N SER A 189 1.33 0.36 5.63
CA SER A 189 0.94 -0.99 6.02
C SER A 189 1.49 -1.98 5.00
N HIS A 190 2.32 -2.92 5.48
CA HIS A 190 2.61 -4.16 4.77
C HIS A 190 1.29 -4.91 4.58
N VAL A 191 0.54 -4.59 3.52
CA VAL A 191 -0.62 -5.39 3.12
C VAL A 191 -0.25 -6.05 1.81
N SER A 192 0.18 -7.30 1.98
CA SER A 192 0.15 -8.40 1.04
C SER A 192 -0.84 -8.19 -0.10
N MET A 193 -0.40 -8.56 -1.31
CA MET A 193 -1.29 -8.85 -2.43
C MET A 193 -2.34 -9.87 -1.99
N TYR A 194 -3.50 -9.41 -1.52
CA TYR A 194 -4.69 -10.22 -1.43
C TYR A 194 -5.47 -10.03 -2.71
N GLY A 195 -5.22 -10.93 -3.67
CA GLY A 195 -6.29 -11.35 -4.56
C GLY A 195 -7.44 -11.85 -3.71
N VAL A 196 -8.66 -11.51 -4.11
CA VAL A 196 -9.89 -12.05 -3.54
C VAL A 196 -9.88 -13.55 -3.78
N TYR A 197 -9.37 -14.31 -2.83
CA TYR A 197 -9.71 -15.72 -2.66
C TYR A 197 -10.91 -15.75 -1.73
N THR A 198 -12.11 -15.91 -2.30
CA THR A 198 -13.30 -16.37 -1.57
C THR A 198 -13.20 -17.87 -1.28
N GLY A 199 -12.05 -18.30 -0.78
CA GLY A 199 -11.79 -19.64 -0.28
C GLY A 199 -11.11 -19.51 1.08
N GLU A 200 -11.24 -20.51 1.94
CA GLU A 200 -10.53 -20.57 3.21
C GLU A 200 -9.06 -20.18 3.00
N MET A 201 -8.63 -19.09 3.63
CA MET A 201 -7.25 -18.65 3.50
C MET A 201 -6.37 -19.73 4.12
N PRO A 202 -5.41 -20.31 3.36
CA PRO A 202 -4.56 -21.35 3.90
C PRO A 202 -3.78 -20.78 5.09
N MET A 203 -3.88 -21.46 6.22
CA MET A 203 -3.11 -21.13 7.42
C MET A 203 -1.78 -21.88 7.36
N ILE A 204 -0.73 -21.25 7.87
CA ILE A 204 0.61 -21.82 7.96
C ILE A 204 0.99 -21.88 9.44
N LYS A 205 1.50 -23.02 9.87
CA LYS A 205 1.96 -23.22 11.24
C LYS A 205 3.28 -22.47 11.47
N VAL A 206 3.38 -21.85 12.63
CA VAL A 206 4.53 -21.06 13.09
C VAL A 206 5.18 -21.78 14.24
N TYR A 207 6.44 -22.13 14.03
CA TYR A 207 7.29 -22.84 14.99
C TYR A 207 8.38 -21.91 15.52
N GLY A 208 9.23 -22.38 16.43
CA GLY A 208 10.41 -21.63 16.86
C GLY A 208 10.35 -21.23 18.32
N VAL A 209 11.13 -21.94 19.12
CA VAL A 209 11.44 -21.63 20.52
C VAL A 209 12.91 -21.23 20.61
N ALA A 210 13.26 -20.33 21.53
CA ALA A 210 14.64 -19.93 21.74
C ALA A 210 15.47 -21.12 22.22
N GLY A 211 16.47 -21.52 21.43
CA GLY A 211 17.45 -22.55 21.75
C GLY A 211 18.71 -21.99 22.45
N LYS A 212 19.74 -22.83 22.56
CA LYS A 212 21.04 -22.42 23.11
C LYS A 212 21.79 -21.54 22.10
N ASP A 213 22.62 -20.62 22.59
CA ASP A 213 23.50 -19.75 21.77
C ASP A 213 22.80 -18.93 20.66
N GLY A 214 21.50 -18.67 20.85
CA GLY A 214 20.66 -17.94 19.92
C GLY A 214 20.22 -18.75 18.70
N ASN A 215 20.29 -20.08 18.78
CA ASN A 215 19.68 -20.99 17.80
C ASN A 215 18.16 -21.03 17.99
N ILE A 216 17.47 -21.53 16.97
CA ILE A 216 16.01 -21.67 16.95
C ILE A 216 15.70 -23.16 16.99
N PHE A 217 14.94 -23.57 18.01
CA PHE A 217 14.41 -24.93 18.08
C PHE A 217 13.08 -25.00 17.34
N ILE A 218 12.97 -25.91 16.37
CA ILE A 218 11.84 -26.06 15.47
C ILE A 218 11.32 -27.48 15.63
N ASP A 219 10.12 -27.61 16.20
CA ASP A 219 9.45 -28.88 16.40
C ASP A 219 8.21 -28.93 15.50
N PHE A 220 8.27 -29.73 14.42
CA PHE A 220 7.19 -29.81 13.46
C PHE A 220 5.99 -30.64 13.97
N ASP A 221 6.20 -31.45 15.01
CA ASP A 221 5.17 -32.30 15.63
C ASP A 221 4.38 -31.56 16.72
N ASP A 222 4.70 -30.28 16.98
CA ASP A 222 3.98 -29.44 17.93
C ASP A 222 2.52 -29.19 17.46
N GLU A 223 1.58 -29.86 18.11
CA GLU A 223 0.15 -29.71 17.85
C GLU A 223 -0.41 -28.35 18.34
N GLU A 224 0.28 -27.65 19.24
CA GLU A 224 -0.10 -26.34 19.76
C GLU A 224 0.55 -25.17 18.98
N ALA A 225 1.26 -25.46 17.89
CA ALA A 225 1.92 -24.47 17.06
C ALA A 225 0.93 -23.39 16.57
N LYS A 226 1.33 -22.12 16.73
CA LYS A 226 0.50 -20.97 16.35
C LYS A 226 0.29 -20.97 14.84
N GLU A 227 -0.95 -20.79 14.40
CA GLU A 227 -1.26 -20.62 12.99
C GLU A 227 -1.38 -19.14 12.60
N VAL A 228 -0.83 -18.79 11.44
CA VAL A 228 -0.99 -17.46 10.84
C VAL A 228 -1.45 -17.58 9.40
N VAL A 229 -2.00 -16.50 8.86
CA VAL A 229 -2.43 -16.47 7.46
C VAL A 229 -1.21 -16.64 6.55
N CYS A 230 -1.25 -17.61 5.64
CA CYS A 230 -0.16 -17.85 4.70
C CYS A 230 0.03 -16.63 3.77
N PRO A 231 1.25 -16.07 3.69
CA PRO A 231 1.56 -15.00 2.75
C PRO A 231 1.29 -15.45 1.30
N PHE A 232 0.79 -14.54 0.47
CA PHE A 232 0.46 -14.82 -0.94
C PHE A 232 1.63 -15.43 -1.73
N GLN A 233 2.87 -15.00 -1.43
CA GLN A 233 4.08 -15.52 -2.06
C GLN A 233 4.31 -17.02 -1.82
N LEU A 234 3.68 -17.58 -0.78
CA LEU A 234 3.84 -18.97 -0.34
C LEU A 234 2.60 -19.83 -0.63
N MET A 235 1.56 -19.28 -1.26
CA MET A 235 0.32 -20.04 -1.56
C MET A 235 0.55 -21.28 -2.44
N ASN A 236 1.58 -21.27 -3.30
CA ASN A 236 1.92 -22.39 -4.16
C ASN A 236 3.03 -23.30 -3.56
N LYS A 237 3.53 -22.97 -2.36
CA LYS A 237 4.65 -23.66 -1.71
C LYS A 237 4.11 -24.59 -0.62
N ARG A 238 4.13 -25.90 -0.88
CA ARG A 238 3.50 -26.90 -0.01
C ARG A 238 4.26 -27.15 1.29
N ASP A 239 5.58 -26.97 1.26
CA ASP A 239 6.47 -27.27 2.39
C ASP A 239 6.92 -26.00 3.13
N ALA A 240 6.29 -24.86 2.84
CA ALA A 240 6.59 -23.62 3.52
C ALA A 240 6.07 -23.64 4.95
N TYR A 241 6.82 -23.06 5.88
CA TYR A 241 6.45 -22.98 7.29
C TYR A 241 6.88 -21.64 7.90
N GLY A 242 6.18 -21.24 8.96
CA GLY A 242 6.44 -20.00 9.69
C GLY A 242 7.36 -20.25 10.88
N ILE A 243 8.12 -19.23 11.27
CA ILE A 243 9.13 -19.31 12.32
C ILE A 243 9.15 -18.00 13.10
N ASN A 244 9.02 -18.09 14.41
CA ASN A 244 9.11 -16.93 15.27
C ASN A 244 10.57 -16.49 15.43
N LEU A 245 10.85 -15.20 15.21
CA LEU A 245 12.19 -14.63 15.39
C LEU A 245 12.49 -14.49 16.89
N CYS A 246 12.93 -15.59 17.50
CA CYS A 246 13.30 -15.68 18.91
C CYS A 246 14.79 -15.40 19.19
N THR A 247 15.53 -14.86 18.21
CA THR A 247 16.97 -14.65 18.28
C THR A 247 17.40 -13.25 17.83
N ARG A 248 18.49 -12.73 18.42
CA ARG A 248 19.13 -11.46 18.04
C ARG A 248 20.41 -11.66 17.22
N ARG A 249 20.63 -12.90 16.73
CA ARG A 249 21.83 -13.27 15.97
C ARG A 249 21.85 -12.71 14.54
N LEU A 250 20.78 -12.04 14.09
CA LEU A 250 20.76 -11.19 12.90
C LEU A 250 21.02 -9.70 13.19
N GLY A 251 21.40 -9.35 14.43
CA GLY A 251 21.54 -7.95 14.83
C GLY A 251 20.21 -7.33 15.28
N SER A 252 20.15 -6.00 15.31
CA SER A 252 18.93 -5.22 15.65
C SER A 252 18.04 -4.92 14.44
N LEU A 253 18.24 -5.64 13.33
CA LEU A 253 17.56 -5.37 12.06
C LEU A 253 16.06 -5.68 12.11
N LEU A 254 15.65 -6.66 12.92
CA LEU A 254 14.29 -7.15 13.00
C LEU A 254 13.77 -7.18 14.46
N PRO A 255 12.51 -6.82 14.72
CA PRO A 255 11.91 -6.94 16.05
C PRO A 255 11.82 -8.41 16.50
N ASN A 256 12.05 -8.69 17.79
CA ASN A 256 11.98 -10.07 18.38
C ASN A 256 10.57 -10.72 18.34
N ARG A 257 9.60 -10.11 17.67
CA ARG A 257 8.24 -10.64 17.47
C ARG A 257 7.93 -10.90 15.99
N ALA A 258 8.90 -10.67 15.11
CA ALA A 258 8.74 -10.89 13.70
C ALA A 258 8.54 -12.40 13.43
N ILE A 259 7.69 -12.72 12.46
CA ILE A 259 7.50 -14.07 11.96
C ILE A 259 8.20 -14.16 10.61
N LEU A 260 9.18 -15.04 10.50
CA LEU A 260 9.86 -15.38 9.27
C LEU A 260 9.12 -16.53 8.60
N PHE A 261 9.04 -16.52 7.28
CA PHE A 261 8.52 -17.65 6.53
C PHE A 261 9.64 -18.28 5.70
N ALA A 262 9.86 -19.56 5.93
CA ALA A 262 10.89 -20.34 5.26
C ALA A 262 10.28 -21.24 4.19
N ASP A 263 10.98 -21.38 3.07
CA ASP A 263 10.68 -22.36 2.03
C ASP A 263 11.92 -23.25 1.80
N PRO A 264 11.83 -24.57 2.07
CA PRO A 264 12.88 -25.54 1.79
C PRO A 264 13.18 -25.73 0.29
N GLN A 265 12.23 -25.42 -0.60
CA GLN A 265 12.37 -25.70 -2.03
C GLN A 265 13.07 -24.58 -2.80
N ASP A 266 13.14 -23.37 -2.24
CA ASP A 266 13.78 -22.24 -2.89
C ASP A 266 15.29 -22.24 -2.69
N VAL A 267 16.02 -22.00 -3.79
CA VAL A 267 17.48 -21.92 -3.77
C VAL A 267 17.93 -20.64 -3.06
N VAL A 268 18.78 -20.81 -2.05
CA VAL A 268 19.41 -19.72 -1.31
C VAL A 268 20.51 -19.07 -2.14
N SER A 269 20.49 -17.73 -2.22
CA SER A 269 21.46 -16.92 -2.95
C SER A 269 22.16 -15.90 -2.05
N VAL A 270 23.22 -15.27 -2.57
CA VAL A 270 23.94 -14.19 -1.85
C VAL A 270 23.00 -13.04 -1.53
N GLY A 271 23.06 -12.57 -0.29
CA GLY A 271 22.18 -11.50 0.19
C GLY A 271 20.92 -12.01 0.88
N ASP A 272 20.55 -13.27 0.69
CA ASP A 272 19.40 -13.86 1.36
C ASP A 272 19.65 -14.10 2.85
N ILE A 273 18.55 -14.25 3.59
CA ILE A 273 18.56 -14.81 4.93
C ILE A 273 18.09 -16.26 4.80
N ALA A 274 18.78 -17.18 5.46
CA ALA A 274 18.43 -18.59 5.43
C ALA A 274 18.56 -19.20 6.81
N LEU A 275 17.80 -20.28 7.01
CA LEU A 275 17.96 -21.15 8.16
C LEU A 275 18.83 -22.31 7.80
N TYR A 276 19.85 -22.53 8.62
CA TYR A 276 20.79 -23.60 8.50
C TYR A 276 20.56 -24.62 9.60
N TYR A 277 20.04 -25.78 9.24
CA TYR A 277 19.77 -26.86 10.19
C TYR A 277 21.07 -27.55 10.60
N THR A 278 21.41 -27.47 11.89
CA THR A 278 22.53 -28.22 12.47
C THR A 278 22.10 -29.58 12.99
N SER A 279 20.82 -29.75 13.28
CA SER A 279 20.18 -31.01 13.68
C SER A 279 18.71 -30.96 13.25
N ASP A 280 18.00 -32.09 13.33
CA ASP A 280 16.61 -32.20 12.83
C ASP A 280 15.67 -31.11 13.39
N ASN A 281 15.84 -30.74 14.67
CA ASN A 281 15.00 -29.76 15.35
C ASN A 281 15.74 -28.48 15.74
N GLU A 282 17.00 -28.28 15.31
CA GLU A 282 17.79 -27.10 15.70
C GLU A 282 18.39 -26.41 14.47
N ALA A 283 18.05 -25.13 14.31
CA ALA A 283 18.46 -24.32 13.17
C ALA A 283 19.12 -23.00 13.59
N MET A 284 20.09 -22.57 12.80
CA MET A 284 20.78 -21.28 12.90
C MET A 284 20.27 -20.32 11.85
N LEU A 285 19.98 -19.09 12.24
CA LEU A 285 19.59 -18.04 11.31
C LEU A 285 20.84 -17.30 10.81
N LEU A 286 21.07 -17.37 9.49
CA LEU A 286 22.29 -16.88 8.84
C LEU A 286 21.96 -15.83 7.78
N SER A 287 22.81 -14.80 7.66
CA SER A 287 22.83 -13.94 6.47
C SER A 287 23.86 -14.46 5.47
N ILE A 288 23.43 -14.79 4.26
CA ILE A 288 24.26 -15.49 3.29
C ILE A 288 25.12 -14.50 2.52
N ARG A 289 26.41 -14.79 2.45
CA ARG A 289 27.44 -14.00 1.77
C ARG A 289 28.34 -14.92 0.97
N GLU A 290 29.08 -14.33 0.04
CA GLU A 290 30.07 -14.99 -0.80
C GLU A 290 31.42 -14.31 -0.52
N ASP A 291 32.49 -15.10 -0.44
CA ASP A 291 33.84 -14.57 -0.33
C ASP A 291 34.46 -14.26 -1.69
N ASP A 292 35.66 -13.66 -1.70
CA ASP A 292 36.37 -13.30 -2.93
C ASP A 292 36.75 -14.52 -3.81
N HIS A 293 36.58 -15.74 -3.29
CA HIS A 293 36.84 -17.01 -3.98
C HIS A 293 35.57 -17.72 -4.45
N GLY A 294 34.40 -17.09 -4.28
CA GLY A 294 33.11 -17.63 -4.71
C GLY A 294 32.50 -18.66 -3.78
N GLN A 295 33.01 -18.79 -2.54
CA GLN A 295 32.50 -19.73 -1.56
C GLN A 295 31.47 -19.08 -0.63
N PHE A 296 30.31 -19.74 -0.49
CA PHE A 296 29.26 -19.27 0.40
C PHE A 296 29.63 -19.43 1.87
N TYR A 297 29.32 -18.41 2.65
CA TYR A 297 29.37 -18.45 4.10
C TYR A 297 28.18 -17.70 4.70
N GLY A 298 27.71 -18.20 5.85
CA GLY A 298 26.69 -17.55 6.65
C GLY A 298 27.33 -16.63 7.70
N LEU A 299 26.79 -15.43 7.83
CA LEU A 299 27.19 -14.47 8.85
C LEU A 299 26.13 -14.44 9.96
N ARG A 300 26.59 -14.57 11.22
CA ARG A 300 25.82 -14.28 12.43
C ARG A 300 26.42 -13.07 13.10
N PHE A 301 25.57 -12.25 13.70
CA PHE A 301 25.95 -11.11 14.53
C PHE A 301 25.71 -11.44 16.00
N ASN A 302 26.28 -10.64 16.91
CA ASN A 302 26.08 -10.73 18.36
C ASN A 302 26.35 -12.12 18.98
N PRO A 303 27.60 -12.64 18.94
CA PRO A 303 28.81 -12.07 18.37
C PRO A 303 28.97 -12.34 16.86
N ASP A 304 29.87 -11.59 16.23
CA ASP A 304 30.21 -11.74 14.81
C ASP A 304 30.89 -13.09 14.58
N GLU A 305 30.22 -13.95 13.82
CA GLU A 305 30.63 -15.32 13.58
C GLU A 305 30.40 -15.67 12.10
N LYS A 306 31.42 -16.27 11.47
CA LYS A 306 31.35 -16.74 10.08
C LYS A 306 31.21 -18.26 10.07
N VAL A 307 30.07 -18.74 9.60
CA VAL A 307 29.77 -20.16 9.41
C VAL A 307 30.06 -20.53 7.97
N LYS A 308 31.03 -21.40 7.72
CA LYS A 308 31.31 -21.89 6.35
C LYS A 308 30.21 -22.86 5.92
N ILE A 309 29.67 -22.66 4.72
CA ILE A 309 28.62 -23.51 4.16
C ILE A 309 29.26 -24.32 3.03
N SER A 310 29.32 -25.64 3.19
CA SER A 310 29.82 -26.53 2.14
C SER A 310 28.73 -26.84 1.11
N SER A 311 29.10 -27.36 -0.06
CA SER A 311 28.12 -27.77 -1.08
C SER A 311 27.18 -28.88 -0.62
N GLU A 312 27.60 -29.70 0.34
CA GLU A 312 26.79 -30.77 0.94
C GLU A 312 25.75 -30.22 1.93
N ASP A 313 26.00 -29.03 2.47
CA ASP A 313 25.16 -28.35 3.46
C ASP A 313 24.05 -27.52 2.82
N LEU A 314 24.05 -27.36 1.49
CA LEU A 314 23.02 -26.61 0.76
C LEU A 314 21.62 -27.22 0.93
N THR A 315 21.52 -28.52 1.17
CA THR A 315 20.23 -29.21 1.42
C THR A 315 19.67 -28.94 2.81
N LYS A 316 20.50 -28.46 3.74
CA LYS A 316 20.10 -28.08 5.11
C LYS A 316 19.72 -26.60 5.23
N LEU A 317 19.74 -25.88 4.10
CA LEU A 317 19.42 -24.46 4.05
C LEU A 317 17.99 -24.24 3.57
N HIS A 318 17.18 -23.62 4.41
CA HIS A 318 15.84 -23.19 4.03
C HIS A 318 15.82 -21.68 3.86
N LYS A 319 15.41 -21.20 2.68
CA LYS A 319 15.40 -19.77 2.37
C LYS A 319 14.30 -19.04 3.13
N ILE A 320 14.59 -17.90 3.73
CA ILE A 320 13.55 -17.00 4.24
C ILE A 320 13.01 -16.17 3.07
N VAL A 321 11.75 -16.43 2.70
CA VAL A 321 11.10 -15.81 1.53
C VAL A 321 10.31 -14.55 1.92
N SER A 322 9.80 -14.50 3.13
CA SER A 322 8.99 -13.38 3.61
C SER A 322 9.19 -13.15 5.12
N ILE A 323 8.99 -11.91 5.55
CA ILE A 323 9.10 -11.48 6.95
C ILE A 323 7.87 -10.66 7.29
N ASN A 324 7.17 -11.04 8.36
CA ASN A 324 6.07 -10.29 8.94
C ASN A 324 6.54 -9.67 10.26
N LEU A 325 6.35 -8.36 10.42
CA LEU A 325 6.90 -7.56 11.53
C LEU A 325 5.86 -7.31 12.62
#